data_AF-A0A0D0DHK8-F1
#
_entry.id   AF-A0A0D0DHK8-F1
#
_cell.length_a   1.000
_cell.length_b   1.000
_cell.length_c   1.000
_cell.angle_alpha   90.00
_cell.angle_beta   90.00
_cell.angle_gamma   90.00
#
_symmetry.space_group_name_H-M   'P 1'
#
loop_
_entity.id
_entity.type
_entity.pdbx_description
1 polymer ?
#
loop_
_entity_poly.entity_id
_entity_poly.type
_entity_poly.pdbx_seq_one_letter_code
_entity_poly.pdbx_strand_id
1 'polypeptide(L)'
;MLNSTPNLTNLALYGQPLKFSSNPSPDDGAVSLPYLQTLILHPGVLKPRYLQQTVSAIHAPALRHFELIFPDSKISGQNIANLLFDTSKRPRFPLVDRVVLHNASNSGTALSFVHAFPYTSEATIGGVDIGFFPLILRAGTYGCTYPRFAYWHRLRNLTLRQPRPETLRVVRDWIRDEYDRGHLPPTVIVEGSPDNLDIRGFCQFCRMYTRVKVMG
;
A
#
# COMPACT_ATOMS: atom_id res chain seq x y z
N MET A 1 5.74 16.06 -22.50
CA MET A 1 5.74 14.67 -23.02
C MET A 1 4.65 13.77 -22.40
N LEU A 2 4.27 13.88 -21.12
CA LEU A 2 3.13 13.09 -20.59
C LEU A 2 1.74 13.62 -21.03
N ASN A 3 1.58 14.93 -21.18
CA ASN A 3 0.32 15.53 -21.67
C ASN A 3 0.03 15.22 -23.14
N SER A 4 1.03 14.74 -23.90
CA SER A 4 0.89 14.32 -25.30
C SER A 4 0.53 12.84 -25.46
N THR A 5 0.33 12.10 -24.36
CA THR A 5 -0.03 10.68 -24.37
C THR A 5 -1.34 10.45 -23.58
N PRO A 6 -2.49 10.94 -24.07
CA PRO A 6 -3.76 10.86 -23.34
C PRO A 6 -4.21 9.41 -23.09
N ASN A 7 -3.84 8.49 -23.99
CA ASN A 7 -4.22 7.07 -23.93
C ASN A 7 -3.27 6.22 -23.08
N LEU A 8 -2.41 6.83 -22.26
CA LEU A 8 -1.47 6.10 -21.42
C LEU A 8 -2.22 5.32 -20.34
N THR A 9 -2.11 3.99 -20.36
CA THR A 9 -2.76 3.09 -19.40
C THR A 9 -1.83 2.63 -18.28
N ASN A 10 -0.52 2.60 -18.52
CA ASN A 10 0.48 2.15 -17.55
C ASN A 10 1.64 3.14 -17.51
N LEU A 11 2.01 3.59 -16.30
CA LEU A 11 3.17 4.45 -16.07
C LEU A 11 4.04 3.81 -14.99
N ALA A 12 5.25 3.39 -15.38
CA ALA A 12 6.24 2.84 -14.46
C ALA A 12 7.49 3.72 -14.44
N LEU A 13 7.86 4.18 -13.25
CA LEU A 13 9.01 5.05 -13.01
C LEU A 13 9.98 4.37 -12.04
N TYR A 14 11.11 3.94 -12.57
CA TYR A 14 12.21 3.35 -11.81
C TYR A 14 13.34 4.37 -11.65
N GLY A 15 13.89 4.51 -10.44
CA GLY A 15 14.99 5.44 -10.18
C GLY A 15 14.52 6.83 -9.73
N GLN A 16 14.98 7.91 -10.35
CA GLN A 16 14.58 9.27 -9.96
C GLN A 16 13.22 9.63 -10.59
N PRO A 17 12.24 10.08 -9.78
CA PRO A 17 10.96 10.55 -10.28
C PRO A 17 11.07 11.80 -11.17
N LEU A 18 10.00 12.09 -11.90
CA LEU A 18 9.96 13.15 -12.90
C LEU A 18 9.94 14.54 -12.25
N LYS A 19 10.79 15.43 -12.76
CA LYS A 19 10.72 16.86 -12.45
C LYS A 19 9.65 17.50 -13.34
N PHE A 20 8.68 18.17 -12.73
CA PHE A 20 7.72 19.00 -13.45
C PHE A 20 8.17 20.46 -13.44
N SER A 21 7.95 21.16 -14.56
CA SER A 21 8.41 22.55 -14.76
C SER A 21 7.56 23.56 -13.98
N SER A 22 6.30 23.23 -13.72
CA SER A 22 5.41 23.95 -12.82
C SER A 22 5.34 23.22 -11.48
N ASN A 23 5.12 23.95 -10.38
CA ASN A 23 4.61 23.37 -9.13
C ASN A 23 3.09 23.24 -9.30
N PRO A 24 2.54 22.08 -9.70
CA PRO A 24 1.09 21.96 -9.81
C PRO A 24 0.45 22.19 -8.45
N SER A 25 -0.64 22.96 -8.44
CA SER A 25 -1.57 22.91 -7.33
C SER A 25 -2.08 21.45 -7.20
N PRO A 26 -2.39 20.98 -5.98
CA PRO A 26 -2.90 19.62 -5.78
C PRO A 26 -4.20 19.32 -6.56
N ASP A 27 -4.97 20.36 -6.89
CA ASP A 27 -6.30 20.25 -7.51
C ASP A 27 -6.25 20.15 -9.05
N ASP A 28 -5.33 20.87 -9.69
CA ASP A 28 -5.31 20.94 -11.16
C ASP A 28 -4.44 19.88 -11.82
N GLY A 29 -3.64 19.12 -11.06
CA GLY A 29 -2.75 18.07 -11.54
C GLY A 29 -2.09 18.38 -12.89
N ALA A 30 -0.83 18.85 -12.88
CA ALA A 30 -0.14 19.27 -14.12
C ALA A 30 -0.20 18.25 -15.29
N VAL A 31 -0.48 16.98 -15.00
CA VAL A 31 -0.74 15.93 -15.98
C VAL A 31 -2.06 15.21 -15.69
N SER A 32 -3.04 15.41 -16.56
CA SER A 32 -4.28 14.62 -16.59
C SER A 32 -4.08 13.36 -17.43
N LEU A 33 -4.19 12.19 -16.79
CA LEU A 33 -4.08 10.86 -17.40
C LEU A 33 -5.37 10.07 -17.13
N PRO A 34 -6.47 10.39 -17.84
CA PRO A 34 -7.80 9.87 -17.52
C PRO A 34 -7.93 8.35 -17.67
N TYR A 35 -7.09 7.74 -18.51
CA TYR A 35 -7.09 6.29 -18.78
C TYR A 35 -5.98 5.53 -18.04
N LEU A 36 -5.19 6.19 -17.20
CA LEU A 36 -4.13 5.53 -16.45
C LEU A 36 -4.72 4.56 -15.44
N GLN A 37 -4.41 3.27 -15.60
CA GLN A 37 -4.86 2.18 -14.75
C GLN A 37 -3.77 1.73 -13.77
N THR A 38 -2.50 1.83 -14.16
CA THR A 38 -1.37 1.38 -13.34
C THR A 38 -0.33 2.48 -13.16
N LEU A 39 0.04 2.74 -11.91
CA LEU A 39 1.10 3.66 -11.52
C LEU A 39 2.11 2.94 -10.63
N ILE A 40 3.35 2.80 -11.13
CA ILE A 40 4.44 2.12 -10.44
C ILE A 40 5.55 3.13 -10.16
N LEU A 41 5.90 3.30 -8.88
CA LEU A 41 6.92 4.24 -8.40
C LEU A 41 7.97 3.49 -7.58
N HIS A 42 9.14 3.24 -8.19
CA HIS A 42 10.25 2.54 -7.54
C HIS A 42 11.45 3.48 -7.38
N PRO A 43 11.39 4.43 -6.42
CA PRO A 43 12.49 5.32 -6.17
C PRO A 43 13.71 4.54 -5.70
N GLY A 44 14.83 4.62 -6.43
CA GLY A 44 16.08 3.90 -6.09
C GLY A 44 16.78 4.39 -4.81
N VAL A 45 16.19 5.34 -4.10
CA VAL A 45 16.68 5.94 -2.84
C VAL A 45 15.51 6.25 -1.92
N LEU A 46 15.75 6.35 -0.61
CA LEU A 46 14.70 6.61 0.39
C LEU A 46 14.10 8.03 0.30
N LYS A 47 14.87 9.02 -0.16
CA LYS A 47 14.45 10.44 -0.27
C LYS A 47 14.68 10.98 -1.68
N PRO A 48 13.90 10.50 -2.68
CA PRO A 48 13.99 11.01 -4.05
C PRO A 48 13.60 12.50 -4.10
N ARG A 49 14.23 13.28 -4.99
CA ARG A 49 14.05 14.74 -5.03
C ARG A 49 12.66 15.17 -5.50
N TYR A 50 12.08 14.42 -6.45
CA TYR A 50 10.87 14.84 -7.18
C TYR A 50 9.65 13.93 -6.98
N LEU A 51 9.69 12.99 -6.02
CA LEU A 51 8.56 12.06 -5.82
C LEU A 51 7.29 12.79 -5.41
N GLN A 52 7.38 13.70 -4.44
CA GLN A 52 6.23 14.48 -4.00
C GLN A 52 5.60 15.28 -5.16
N GLN A 53 6.43 15.95 -5.97
CA GLN A 53 5.97 16.66 -7.16
C GLN A 53 5.34 15.72 -8.19
N THR A 54 5.91 14.52 -8.39
CA THR A 54 5.36 13.53 -9.32
C THR A 54 4.00 13.04 -8.87
N VAL A 55 3.85 12.66 -7.61
CA VAL A 55 2.57 12.18 -7.05
C VAL A 55 1.53 13.30 -7.09
N SER A 56 1.92 14.53 -6.74
CA SER A 56 0.99 15.66 -6.73
C SER A 56 0.56 16.09 -8.14
N ALA A 57 1.41 15.91 -9.14
CA ALA A 57 1.15 16.30 -10.53
C ALA A 57 0.17 15.37 -11.27
N ILE A 58 0.11 14.10 -10.89
CA ILE A 58 -0.65 13.09 -11.65
C ILE A 58 -2.12 13.11 -11.21
N HIS A 59 -3.02 13.43 -12.13
CA HIS A 59 -4.45 13.19 -11.99
C HIS A 59 -4.86 11.95 -12.79
N ALA A 60 -5.22 10.87 -12.10
CA ALA A 60 -5.53 9.57 -12.70
C ALA A 60 -6.78 8.95 -12.04
N PRO A 61 -7.99 9.43 -12.39
CA PRO A 61 -9.24 9.01 -11.74
C PRO A 61 -9.59 7.53 -11.99
N ALA A 62 -9.09 6.95 -13.09
CA ALA A 62 -9.30 5.55 -13.46
C ALA A 62 -8.26 4.59 -12.85
N LEU A 63 -7.36 5.07 -11.98
CA LEU A 63 -6.28 4.26 -11.43
C LEU A 63 -6.83 3.07 -10.64
N ARG A 64 -6.33 1.87 -10.96
CA ARG A 64 -6.71 0.58 -10.35
C ARG A 64 -5.56 0.00 -9.54
N HIS A 65 -4.33 0.18 -10.02
CA HIS A 65 -3.13 -0.37 -9.44
C HIS A 65 -2.13 0.73 -9.06
N PHE A 66 -1.75 0.76 -7.78
CA PHE A 66 -0.74 1.66 -7.25
C PHE A 66 0.40 0.88 -6.59
N GLU A 67 1.64 1.13 -7.02
CA GLU A 67 2.84 0.59 -6.40
C GLU A 67 3.79 1.70 -5.95
N LEU A 68 4.24 1.64 -4.70
CA LEU A 68 5.30 2.48 -4.16
C LEU A 68 6.30 1.63 -3.39
N ILE A 69 7.48 1.41 -3.99
CA ILE A 69 8.50 0.52 -3.48
C ILE A 69 9.81 1.28 -3.31
N PHE A 70 10.19 1.53 -2.06
CA PHE A 70 11.50 2.05 -1.73
C PHE A 70 12.52 0.90 -1.62
N PRO A 71 13.84 1.20 -1.66
CA PRO A 71 14.86 0.18 -1.47
C PRO A 71 14.73 -0.49 -0.11
N ASP A 72 15.22 -1.73 0.02
CA ASP A 72 15.18 -2.45 1.29
C ASP A 72 15.95 -1.67 2.37
N SER A 73 15.30 -1.47 3.52
CA SER A 73 15.79 -0.63 4.60
C SER A 73 15.12 -1.04 5.92
N LYS A 74 15.69 -0.53 7.03
CA LYS A 74 15.07 -0.62 8.35
C LYS A 74 14.13 0.55 8.64
N ILE A 75 14.01 1.51 7.72
CA ILE A 75 13.17 2.70 7.87
C ILE A 75 12.29 2.92 6.65
N SER A 76 11.22 3.68 6.82
CA SER A 76 10.35 4.11 5.73
C SER A 76 11.03 5.13 4.82
N GLY A 77 10.67 5.12 3.54
CA GLY A 77 11.02 6.15 2.57
C GLY A 77 10.29 7.47 2.80
N GLN A 78 10.36 8.35 1.80
CA GLN A 78 9.76 9.66 1.83
C GLN A 78 8.23 9.57 1.97
N ASN A 79 7.69 10.26 2.97
CA ASN A 79 6.25 10.34 3.17
C ASN A 79 5.57 11.12 2.03
N ILE A 80 4.60 10.47 1.39
CA ILE A 80 3.72 11.04 0.35
C ILE A 80 2.23 10.88 0.69
N ALA A 81 1.89 10.37 1.88
CA ALA A 81 0.52 9.94 2.19
C ALA A 81 -0.50 11.09 2.10
N ASN A 82 -0.12 12.31 2.51
CA ASN A 82 -0.99 13.49 2.39
C ASN A 82 -1.28 13.87 0.93
N LEU A 83 -0.40 13.51 -0.01
CA LEU A 83 -0.54 13.82 -1.43
C LEU A 83 -1.50 12.86 -2.15
N LEU A 84 -1.96 11.82 -1.47
CA LEU A 84 -2.97 10.88 -1.98
C LEU A 84 -4.40 11.42 -1.81
N PHE A 85 -4.55 12.61 -1.20
CA PHE A 85 -5.82 13.29 -1.00
C PHE A 85 -5.85 14.60 -1.76
N ASP A 86 -7.04 15.00 -2.21
CA ASP A 86 -7.29 16.34 -2.74
C ASP A 86 -7.42 17.37 -1.59
N THR A 87 -7.61 18.65 -1.93
CA THR A 87 -7.80 19.72 -0.94
C THR A 87 -9.04 19.53 -0.06
N SER A 88 -10.04 18.79 -0.53
CA SER A 88 -11.24 18.40 0.20
C SER A 88 -11.05 17.14 1.05
N LYS A 89 -9.81 16.64 1.19
CA LYS A 89 -9.45 15.41 1.90
C LYS A 89 -10.11 14.15 1.33
N ARG A 90 -10.50 14.17 0.06
CA ARG A 90 -11.03 12.98 -0.63
C ARG A 90 -9.88 12.22 -1.31
N PRO A 91 -9.97 10.89 -1.42
CA PRO A 91 -8.97 10.11 -2.13
C PRO A 91 -8.83 10.53 -3.59
N ARG A 92 -7.60 10.78 -4.05
CA ARG A 92 -7.30 11.12 -5.45
C ARG A 92 -7.41 9.93 -6.40
N PHE A 93 -7.21 8.73 -5.87
CA PHE A 93 -7.25 7.48 -6.62
C PHE A 93 -8.34 6.57 -6.07
N PRO A 94 -9.62 6.99 -6.15
CA PRO A 94 -10.71 6.34 -5.45
C PRO A 94 -11.04 4.96 -6.01
N LEU A 95 -10.49 4.55 -7.14
CA LEU A 95 -10.80 3.28 -7.82
C LEU A 95 -9.73 2.19 -7.63
N VAL A 96 -8.68 2.49 -6.87
CA VAL A 96 -7.57 1.56 -6.61
C VAL A 96 -8.07 0.35 -5.84
N ASP A 97 -7.91 -0.82 -6.45
CA ASP A 97 -8.27 -2.13 -5.90
C ASP A 97 -7.04 -3.00 -5.62
N ARG A 98 -5.88 -2.66 -6.22
CA ARG A 98 -4.59 -3.31 -5.95
C ARG A 98 -3.54 -2.30 -5.47
N VAL A 99 -2.94 -2.58 -4.32
CA VAL A 99 -1.91 -1.73 -3.70
C VAL A 99 -0.65 -2.54 -3.40
N VAL A 100 0.51 -2.01 -3.75
CA VAL A 100 1.83 -2.57 -3.37
C VAL A 100 2.63 -1.51 -2.64
N LEU A 101 3.00 -1.78 -1.39
CA LEU A 101 3.79 -0.90 -0.54
C LEU A 101 4.99 -1.67 0.00
N HIS A 102 6.17 -1.09 -0.14
CA HIS A 102 7.39 -1.63 0.47
C HIS A 102 8.25 -0.49 1.00
N ASN A 103 8.48 -0.50 2.32
CA ASN A 103 9.09 0.60 3.07
C ASN A 103 8.45 1.96 2.74
N ALA A 104 7.15 2.03 2.45
CA ALA A 104 6.46 3.24 2.01
C ALA A 104 5.73 3.98 3.15
N SER A 105 5.50 3.29 4.27
CA SER A 105 4.70 3.77 5.39
C SER A 105 5.46 3.68 6.71
N ASN A 106 4.97 4.42 7.69
CA ASN A 106 5.35 4.29 9.09
C ASN A 106 4.09 4.29 9.97
N SER A 107 4.28 4.16 11.28
CA SER A 107 3.18 4.15 12.26
C SER A 107 2.22 5.34 12.15
N GLY A 108 2.69 6.50 11.70
CA GLY A 108 1.87 7.71 11.53
C GLY A 108 1.19 7.84 10.17
N THR A 109 1.55 7.03 9.16
CA THR A 109 1.09 7.23 7.77
C THR A 109 0.35 6.03 7.19
N ALA A 110 0.50 4.83 7.75
CA ALA A 110 -0.17 3.64 7.21
C ALA A 110 -1.71 3.77 7.20
N LEU A 111 -2.31 4.48 8.16
CA LEU A 111 -3.75 4.77 8.17
C LEU A 111 -4.16 5.66 7.00
N SER A 112 -3.34 6.65 6.65
CA SER A 112 -3.57 7.50 5.49
C SER A 112 -3.55 6.71 4.18
N PHE A 113 -2.69 5.70 4.04
CA PHE A 113 -2.71 4.82 2.87
C PHE A 113 -3.99 3.98 2.79
N VAL A 114 -4.48 3.46 3.93
CA VAL A 114 -5.76 2.73 3.97
C VAL A 114 -6.92 3.62 3.52
N HIS A 115 -6.96 4.87 4.00
CA HIS A 115 -7.99 5.84 3.60
C HIS A 115 -7.86 6.32 2.16
N ALA A 116 -6.64 6.42 1.63
CA ALA A 116 -6.41 6.80 0.24
C ALA A 116 -6.92 5.74 -0.76
N PHE A 117 -7.02 4.47 -0.34
CA PHE A 117 -7.40 3.36 -1.22
C PHE A 117 -8.54 2.52 -0.59
N PRO A 118 -9.75 3.10 -0.44
CA PRO A 118 -10.81 2.51 0.38
C PRO A 118 -11.41 1.20 -0.19
N TYR A 119 -11.20 0.92 -1.48
CA TYR A 119 -11.73 -0.28 -2.15
C TYR A 119 -10.67 -1.34 -2.44
N THR A 120 -9.49 -1.23 -1.82
CA THR A 120 -8.41 -2.22 -1.96
C THR A 120 -8.94 -3.62 -1.63
N SER A 121 -8.77 -4.53 -2.59
CA SER A 121 -9.09 -5.95 -2.46
C SER A 121 -7.86 -6.84 -2.49
N GLU A 122 -6.75 -6.33 -3.03
CA GLU A 122 -5.45 -6.98 -3.06
C GLU A 122 -4.38 -6.03 -2.54
N ALA A 123 -3.67 -6.43 -1.47
CA ALA A 123 -2.58 -5.65 -0.92
C ALA A 123 -1.31 -6.48 -0.85
N THR A 124 -0.20 -5.91 -1.30
CA THR A 124 1.15 -6.44 -1.06
C THR A 124 1.89 -5.48 -0.16
N ILE A 125 2.31 -5.95 1.01
CA ILE A 125 2.98 -5.14 2.02
C ILE A 125 4.36 -5.75 2.28
N GLY A 126 5.41 -4.93 2.27
CA GLY A 126 6.78 -5.40 2.41
C GLY A 126 7.67 -4.56 3.31
N GLY A 127 8.75 -5.18 3.79
CA GLY A 127 9.73 -4.53 4.66
C GLY A 127 9.10 -4.06 5.98
N VAL A 128 9.36 -2.81 6.38
CA VAL A 128 8.84 -2.26 7.64
C VAL A 128 7.33 -2.08 7.65
N ASP A 129 6.69 -2.00 6.48
CA ASP A 129 5.25 -1.77 6.36
C ASP A 129 4.44 -2.91 7.01
N ILE A 130 4.97 -4.14 6.99
CA ILE A 130 4.29 -5.31 7.55
C ILE A 130 4.03 -5.14 9.05
N GLY A 131 4.89 -4.42 9.76
CA GLY A 131 4.72 -4.17 11.20
C GLY A 131 3.61 -3.16 11.54
N PHE A 132 3.22 -2.30 10.59
CA PHE A 132 2.29 -1.20 10.86
C PHE A 132 0.84 -1.52 10.45
N PHE A 133 0.67 -2.19 9.31
CA PHE A 133 -0.66 -2.42 8.73
C PHE A 133 -1.59 -3.33 9.57
N PRO A 134 -1.14 -4.41 10.23
CA PRO A 134 -2.04 -5.27 10.99
C PRO A 134 -2.78 -4.56 12.13
N LEU A 135 -2.12 -3.60 12.80
CA LEU A 135 -2.75 -2.81 13.87
C LEU A 135 -3.86 -1.88 13.33
N ILE A 136 -3.68 -1.40 12.11
CA ILE A 136 -4.56 -0.43 11.46
C ILE A 136 -5.74 -1.12 10.79
N LEU A 137 -5.51 -2.33 10.25
CA LEU A 137 -6.54 -3.15 9.63
C LEU A 137 -7.50 -3.79 10.65
N ARG A 138 -7.20 -3.70 11.95
CA ARG A 138 -8.04 -4.25 13.01
C ARG A 138 -9.29 -3.39 13.21
N ALA A 139 -10.47 -4.00 13.03
CA ALA A 139 -11.74 -3.31 13.18
C ALA A 139 -11.95 -2.84 14.63
N GLY A 140 -12.27 -1.55 14.82
CA GLY A 140 -12.71 -1.00 16.12
C GLY A 140 -11.63 -0.71 17.16
N THR A 141 -10.34 -0.70 16.81
CA THR A 141 -9.24 -0.61 17.80
C THR A 141 -8.85 0.81 18.21
N TYR A 142 -9.12 1.80 17.36
CA TYR A 142 -8.81 3.19 17.68
C TYR A 142 -10.09 3.90 18.09
N GLY A 143 -10.23 4.17 19.39
CA GLY A 143 -11.28 5.02 19.99
C GLY A 143 -11.24 6.49 19.54
N CYS A 144 -10.67 6.75 18.37
CA CYS A 144 -10.75 8.03 17.70
C CYS A 144 -12.08 8.08 16.93
N THR A 145 -12.67 9.26 16.91
CA THR A 145 -13.88 9.69 16.17
C THR A 145 -13.73 9.59 14.65
N TYR A 146 -13.14 8.51 14.13
CA TYR A 146 -13.10 8.20 12.73
C TYR A 146 -14.21 7.20 12.40
N PRO A 147 -14.90 7.36 11.26
CA PRO A 147 -16.02 6.51 10.93
C PRO A 147 -15.55 5.05 10.81
N ARG A 148 -16.48 4.11 10.98
CA ARG A 148 -16.33 2.63 10.99
C ARG A 148 -15.65 1.99 9.75
N PHE A 149 -14.93 2.77 8.94
CA PHE A 149 -14.32 2.44 7.64
C PHE A 149 -12.78 2.51 7.63
N ALA A 150 -12.11 2.55 8.78
CA ALA A 150 -10.65 2.68 8.86
C ALA A 150 -9.88 1.37 8.56
N TYR A 151 -10.41 0.52 7.69
CA TYR A 151 -9.76 -0.73 7.27
C TYR A 151 -10.12 -1.05 5.82
N TRP A 152 -9.28 -1.82 5.13
CA TRP A 152 -9.60 -2.36 3.81
C TRP A 152 -10.66 -3.46 3.92
N HIS A 153 -11.92 -3.05 4.08
CA HIS A 153 -13.06 -3.95 4.27
C HIS A 153 -13.30 -4.93 3.11
N ARG A 154 -12.72 -4.67 1.94
CA ARG A 154 -12.79 -5.54 0.75
C ARG A 154 -11.55 -6.40 0.57
N LEU A 155 -10.59 -6.34 1.48
CA LEU A 155 -9.33 -7.07 1.36
C LEU A 155 -9.59 -8.58 1.31
N ARG A 156 -9.26 -9.19 0.18
CA ARG A 156 -9.38 -10.64 -0.05
C ARG A 156 -8.02 -11.31 0.00
N ASN A 157 -6.99 -10.64 -0.50
CA ASN A 157 -5.63 -11.14 -0.60
C ASN A 157 -4.66 -10.17 0.07
N LEU A 158 -3.87 -10.66 1.02
CA LEU A 158 -2.76 -9.95 1.64
C LEU A 158 -1.46 -10.69 1.36
N THR A 159 -0.61 -10.11 0.53
CA THR A 159 0.74 -10.62 0.25
C THR A 159 1.76 -9.97 1.18
N LEU A 160 2.57 -10.79 1.84
CA LEU A 160 3.69 -10.37 2.67
C LEU A 160 4.98 -10.54 1.88
N ARG A 161 5.60 -9.43 1.51
CA ARG A 161 6.83 -9.39 0.72
C ARG A 161 8.06 -9.22 1.60
N GLN A 162 8.99 -10.16 1.52
CA GLN A 162 10.22 -10.17 2.34
C GLN A 162 9.92 -9.97 3.85
N PRO A 163 9.04 -10.80 4.44
CA PRO A 163 8.69 -10.67 5.84
C PRO A 163 9.88 -10.99 6.75
N ARG A 164 9.95 -10.29 7.89
CA ARG A 164 10.91 -10.59 8.97
C ARG A 164 10.21 -11.35 10.11
N PRO A 165 10.92 -12.18 10.89
CA PRO A 165 10.31 -12.97 11.97
C PRO A 165 9.48 -12.12 12.94
N GLU A 166 9.96 -10.93 13.30
CA GLU A 166 9.25 -9.98 14.16
C GLU A 166 7.93 -9.49 13.55
N THR A 167 7.91 -9.22 12.25
CA THR A 167 6.70 -8.77 11.54
C THR A 167 5.69 -9.89 11.36
N LEU A 168 6.15 -11.14 11.17
CA LEU A 168 5.28 -12.31 11.09
C LEU A 168 4.51 -12.55 12.38
N ARG A 169 5.13 -12.30 13.55
CA ARG A 169 4.45 -12.39 14.86
C ARG A 169 3.27 -11.42 14.96
N VAL A 170 3.45 -10.18 14.50
CA VAL A 170 2.39 -9.17 14.52
C VAL A 170 1.21 -9.58 13.63
N VAL A 171 1.50 -10.06 12.41
CA VAL A 171 0.46 -10.54 11.49
C VAL A 171 -0.26 -11.76 12.05
N ARG A 172 0.48 -12.67 12.69
CA ARG A 172 -0.04 -13.88 13.33
C ARG A 172 -1.08 -13.55 14.41
N ASP A 173 -0.72 -12.62 15.30
CA ASP A 173 -1.59 -12.23 16.40
C ASP A 173 -2.84 -11.51 15.88
N TRP A 174 -2.70 -10.67 14.85
CA TRP A 174 -3.83 -10.04 14.16
C TRP A 174 -4.80 -11.04 13.51
N ILE A 175 -4.30 -12.04 12.79
CA ILE A 175 -5.15 -13.06 12.13
C ILE A 175 -5.98 -13.83 13.16
N ARG A 176 -5.37 -14.23 14.28
CA ARG A 176 -6.07 -14.90 15.37
C ARG A 176 -7.14 -13.99 15.96
N ASP A 177 -6.79 -12.74 16.27
CA ASP A 177 -7.73 -11.78 16.84
C ASP A 177 -8.96 -11.51 15.96
N GLU A 178 -8.78 -11.42 14.63
CA GLU A 178 -9.91 -11.26 13.69
C GLU A 178 -10.80 -12.52 13.66
N TYR A 179 -10.19 -13.70 13.66
CA TYR A 179 -10.92 -14.97 13.71
C TYR A 179 -11.72 -15.12 15.01
N ASP A 180 -11.11 -14.82 16.17
CA ASP A 180 -11.75 -14.92 17.49
C ASP A 180 -12.94 -13.95 17.63
N ARG A 181 -12.94 -12.85 16.85
CA ARG A 181 -14.05 -11.90 16.75
C ARG A 181 -15.14 -12.33 15.76
N GLY A 182 -14.98 -13.47 15.09
CA GLY A 182 -15.90 -13.99 14.09
C GLY A 182 -15.78 -13.32 12.71
N HIS A 183 -14.72 -12.55 12.46
CA HIS A 183 -14.43 -12.03 11.13
C HIS A 183 -13.67 -13.07 10.31
N LEU A 184 -13.83 -13.04 8.98
CA LEU A 184 -13.07 -13.87 8.06
C LEU A 184 -11.79 -13.12 7.65
N PRO A 185 -10.59 -13.55 8.06
CA PRO A 185 -9.35 -12.90 7.64
C PRO A 185 -9.11 -13.09 6.13
N PRO A 186 -8.34 -12.21 5.47
CA PRO A 186 -8.00 -12.37 4.06
C PRO A 186 -7.15 -13.63 3.84
N THR A 187 -7.10 -14.09 2.59
CA THR A 187 -6.11 -15.08 2.16
C THR A 187 -4.72 -14.45 2.30
N VAL A 188 -3.84 -15.11 3.02
CA VAL A 188 -2.46 -14.64 3.23
C VAL A 188 -1.54 -15.33 2.22
N ILE A 189 -0.79 -14.53 1.49
CA ILE A 189 0.24 -14.99 0.56
C ILE A 189 1.58 -14.57 1.14
N VAL A 190 2.53 -15.48 1.26
CA VAL A 190 3.86 -15.17 1.81
C VAL A 190 4.89 -15.38 0.72
N GLU A 191 5.64 -14.32 0.38
CA GLU A 191 6.81 -14.44 -0.49
C GLU A 191 8.01 -14.93 0.33
N GLY A 192 8.63 -16.00 -0.13
CA GLY A 192 9.86 -16.53 0.46
C GLY A 192 9.94 -18.04 0.38
N SER A 193 11.09 -18.57 0.78
CA SER A 193 11.35 -20.01 0.69
C SER A 193 10.52 -20.80 1.73
N PRO A 194 9.87 -21.91 1.31
CA PRO A 194 9.21 -22.84 2.25
C PRO A 194 10.18 -23.58 3.17
N ASP A 195 11.49 -23.50 2.91
CA ASP A 195 12.55 -24.04 3.78
C ASP A 195 12.92 -23.12 4.93
N ASN A 196 12.50 -21.85 4.88
CA ASN A 196 12.62 -20.95 6.01
C ASN A 196 11.67 -21.38 7.14
N LEU A 197 12.24 -21.77 8.28
CA LEU A 197 11.49 -22.28 9.44
C LEU A 197 10.48 -21.27 9.99
N ASP A 198 10.80 -19.97 9.96
CA ASP A 198 9.89 -18.91 10.42
C ASP A 198 8.68 -18.80 9.48
N ILE A 199 8.91 -18.82 8.17
CA ILE A 199 7.83 -18.79 7.16
C ILE A 199 6.97 -20.06 7.29
N ARG A 200 7.60 -21.23 7.41
CA ARG A 200 6.89 -22.50 7.56
C ARG A 200 6.01 -22.53 8.82
N GLY A 201 6.56 -22.13 9.96
CA GLY A 201 5.84 -22.05 11.23
C GLY A 201 4.69 -21.04 11.18
N PHE A 202 4.93 -19.87 10.58
CA PHE A 202 3.90 -18.86 10.34
C PHE A 202 2.77 -19.40 9.46
N CYS A 203 3.09 -20.06 8.34
CA CYS A 203 2.10 -20.61 7.43
C CYS A 203 1.30 -21.75 8.07
N GLN A 204 1.92 -22.64 8.84
CA GLN A 204 1.21 -23.67 9.60
C GLN A 204 0.23 -23.06 10.60
N PHE A 205 0.65 -22.03 11.33
CA PHE A 205 -0.25 -21.32 12.25
C PHE A 205 -1.43 -20.70 11.52
N CYS A 206 -1.17 -19.91 10.47
CA CYS A 206 -2.22 -19.14 9.80
C CYS A 206 -3.26 -20.03 9.13
N ARG A 207 -2.90 -21.26 8.72
CA ARG A 207 -3.83 -22.25 8.14
C ARG A 207 -4.95 -22.68 9.09
N MET A 208 -4.79 -22.49 10.40
CA MET A 208 -5.86 -22.75 11.36
C MET A 208 -6.98 -21.70 11.30
N TYR A 209 -6.70 -20.51 10.76
CA TYR A 209 -7.59 -19.34 10.82
C TYR A 209 -7.98 -18.79 9.44
N THR A 210 -7.15 -19.01 8.41
CA THR A 210 -7.37 -18.51 7.06
C THR A 210 -6.66 -19.35 5.99
N ARG A 211 -6.95 -19.07 4.71
CA ARG A 211 -6.22 -19.65 3.58
C ARG A 211 -4.82 -19.05 3.48
N VAL A 212 -3.82 -19.91 3.29
CA VAL A 212 -2.41 -19.50 3.17
C VAL A 212 -1.78 -20.07 1.90
N LYS A 213 -1.11 -19.22 1.13
CA LYS A 213 -0.28 -19.60 -0.03
C LYS A 213 1.16 -19.15 0.20
N VAL A 214 2.11 -19.92 -0.33
CA VAL A 214 3.53 -19.55 -0.33
C VAL A 214 3.94 -19.33 -1.79
N MET A 215 4.56 -18.19 -2.07
CA MET A 215 5.17 -17.90 -3.38
C MET A 215 6.69 -18.04 -3.23
N GLY A 216 7.25 -19.02 -3.94
CA GLY A 216 8.68 -19.33 -3.99
C GLY A 216 9.42 -18.52 -5.04
#